data_AF-A0A8J4JAR6-F1
#
_entry.id   AF-A0A8J4JAR6-F1
#
_cell.length_a   1.000
_cell.length_b   1.000
_cell.length_c   1.000
_cell.angle_alpha   90.00
_cell.angle_beta   90.00
_cell.angle_gamma   90.00
#
_symmetry.space_group_name_H-M   'P 1'
#
loop_
_entity.id
_entity.type
_entity.pdbx_description
1 polymer ?
#
loop_
_entity_poly.entity_id
_entity_poly.type
_entity_poly.pdbx_seq_one_letter_code
_entity_poly.pdbx_strand_id
1 'polypeptide(L)'
;MDQSVVYADLKFAVAPSLTSPACPSAPDEDDSPYENVPLGPGGHRVVAVGPWGESCGRSSLAGCRPRRWHVPAGLLAASLLLLLVVTVALGACYWQVTRSLQDASREHAAEQGRLSQEVSEQEQSLEQAKLELAWARAELQRAWREGNSSQLELGSRDAELERTRQELAVLQKEVQEVQGELRASESTVSSLRACVNTDCCPSGWVLYRSKCLFISVEKKSWWDSRDYCHGKSAQLLVQGDWPSGMMPVQSRGSAALQEGGAMVGLG
;
A
#
# COMPACT_ATOMS: atom_id res chain seq x y z
N MET A 1 13.77 18.61 6.31
CA MET A 1 14.49 17.33 6.41
C MET A 1 13.92 16.44 5.33
N ASP A 2 14.51 16.53 4.14
CA ASP A 2 14.06 15.84 2.93
C ASP A 2 14.91 14.57 2.79
N GLN A 3 14.27 13.40 2.67
CA GLN A 3 14.96 12.17 2.30
C GLN A 3 14.36 11.67 0.99
N SER A 4 15.04 12.02 -0.11
CA SER A 4 14.80 11.45 -1.43
C SER A 4 15.35 10.03 -1.46
N VAL A 5 14.46 9.04 -1.49
CA VAL A 5 14.84 7.64 -1.71
C VAL A 5 14.82 7.37 -3.21
N VAL A 6 16.02 7.24 -3.78
CA VAL A 6 16.23 6.80 -5.17
C VAL A 6 16.13 5.28 -5.20
N TYR A 7 15.08 4.75 -5.84
CA TYR A 7 15.00 3.32 -6.14
C TYR A 7 15.90 3.00 -7.34
N ALA A 8 16.85 2.09 -7.15
CA ALA A 8 17.64 1.52 -8.23
C ALA A 8 16.80 0.48 -8.97
N ASP A 9 16.56 0.73 -10.26
CA ASP A 9 15.86 -0.15 -11.18
C ASP A 9 16.84 -1.23 -11.66
N LEU A 10 16.77 -2.44 -11.09
CA LEU A 10 17.55 -3.58 -11.58
C LEU A 10 16.87 -4.17 -12.81
N LYS A 11 17.29 -3.68 -13.99
CA LYS A 11 17.02 -4.35 -15.26
C LYS A 11 17.84 -5.64 -15.36
N PHE A 12 17.16 -6.77 -15.32
CA PHE A 12 17.77 -8.05 -15.68
C PHE A 12 18.05 -8.06 -17.18
N ALA A 13 19.32 -8.27 -17.51
CA ALA A 13 19.78 -8.44 -18.88
C ALA A 13 19.17 -9.72 -19.48
N VAL A 14 18.45 -9.56 -20.59
CA VAL A 14 18.14 -10.65 -21.52
C VAL A 14 19.46 -11.09 -22.15
N ALA A 15 19.90 -12.31 -21.85
CA ALA A 15 20.93 -12.97 -22.61
C ALA A 15 20.36 -13.39 -23.98
N PRO A 16 21.15 -13.32 -25.06
CA PRO A 16 20.64 -13.42 -26.42
C PRO A 16 20.20 -14.85 -26.75
N SER A 17 19.04 -14.94 -27.40
CA SER A 17 18.64 -16.10 -28.20
C SER A 17 19.57 -16.22 -29.41
N LEU A 18 20.53 -17.15 -29.33
CA LEU A 18 21.32 -17.58 -30.48
C LEU A 18 20.57 -18.72 -31.18
N THR A 19 19.85 -18.32 -32.23
CA THR A 19 19.37 -19.19 -33.30
C THR A 19 20.57 -19.62 -34.16
N SER A 20 20.71 -20.93 -34.34
CA SER A 20 21.48 -21.73 -35.33
C SER A 20 22.68 -21.11 -36.08
N PRO A 21 23.70 -21.96 -36.34
CA PRO A 21 23.81 -22.42 -37.73
C PRO A 21 23.99 -23.94 -37.88
N ALA A 22 23.31 -24.44 -38.91
CA ALA A 22 23.59 -25.58 -39.76
C ALA A 22 24.59 -26.67 -39.30
N CYS A 23 24.07 -27.91 -39.30
CA CYS A 23 24.84 -29.15 -39.43
C CYS A 23 25.86 -29.07 -40.60
N PRO A 24 26.96 -29.83 -40.53
CA PRO A 24 26.87 -31.19 -41.07
C PRO A 24 27.68 -32.26 -40.31
N SER A 25 27.38 -33.52 -40.70
CA SER A 25 28.15 -34.76 -40.55
C SER A 25 28.16 -35.48 -39.19
N ALA A 26 27.38 -36.58 -39.16
CA ALA A 26 27.67 -37.83 -38.47
C ALA A 26 29.02 -38.44 -38.94
N PRO A 27 29.64 -39.43 -38.25
CA PRO A 27 29.09 -40.31 -37.20
C PRO A 27 29.89 -40.35 -35.88
N ASP A 28 29.16 -40.53 -34.77
CA ASP A 28 29.71 -40.82 -33.43
C ASP A 28 30.27 -42.25 -33.36
N GLU A 29 31.59 -42.31 -33.25
CA GLU A 29 32.35 -42.89 -32.12
C GLU A 29 31.72 -44.09 -31.40
N ASP A 30 32.21 -45.26 -31.78
CA ASP A 30 32.29 -46.49 -30.99
C ASP A 30 33.41 -46.28 -29.95
N ASP A 31 33.08 -46.15 -28.67
CA ASP A 31 34.09 -46.14 -27.59
C ASP A 31 33.71 -47.15 -26.49
N SER A 32 34.51 -48.22 -26.48
CA SER A 32 34.44 -49.37 -25.60
C SER A 32 35.65 -49.31 -24.67
N PRO A 33 35.49 -49.24 -23.34
CA PRO A 33 36.64 -49.17 -22.45
C PRO A 33 36.96 -50.55 -21.86
N TYR A 34 38.06 -51.17 -22.28
CA TYR A 34 39.23 -51.34 -21.40
C TYR A 34 40.42 -52.05 -22.08
N GLU A 35 41.58 -51.55 -21.66
CA GLU A 35 42.94 -51.63 -22.20
C GLU A 35 43.73 -52.93 -22.01
N ASN A 36 44.53 -53.21 -23.06
CA ASN A 36 45.98 -53.42 -23.13
C ASN A 36 46.71 -54.63 -22.47
N VAL A 37 47.28 -55.40 -23.41
CA VAL A 37 48.51 -56.24 -23.49
C VAL A 37 49.60 -55.98 -22.43
N PRO A 38 50.49 -56.95 -22.10
CA PRO A 38 51.70 -57.09 -22.93
C PRO A 38 52.35 -58.50 -23.05
N LEU A 39 53.09 -58.65 -24.16
CA LEU A 39 54.38 -59.38 -24.34
C LEU A 39 54.41 -60.93 -24.41
N GLY A 40 54.83 -61.44 -25.59
CA GLY A 40 55.51 -62.74 -25.72
C GLY A 40 56.92 -62.73 -25.06
N PRO A 41 57.71 -63.83 -25.11
CA PRO A 41 58.17 -64.40 -26.39
C PRO A 41 58.42 -65.93 -26.40
N GLY A 42 58.61 -66.47 -27.62
CA GLY A 42 59.75 -67.33 -27.96
C GLY A 42 59.79 -68.79 -27.47
N GLY A 43 59.83 -69.73 -28.42
CA GLY A 43 60.15 -71.14 -28.12
C GLY A 43 60.17 -72.04 -29.36
N HIS A 44 61.16 -71.85 -30.22
CA HIS A 44 61.50 -72.67 -31.39
C HIS A 44 61.99 -74.09 -31.02
N ARG A 45 61.99 -74.98 -32.05
CA ARG A 45 62.94 -76.09 -32.32
C ARG A 45 62.74 -77.42 -31.54
N VAL A 46 62.98 -78.63 -32.07
CA VAL A 46 63.27 -79.21 -33.41
C VAL A 46 63.53 -80.72 -33.23
N VAL A 47 63.17 -81.54 -34.23
CA VAL A 47 63.86 -82.80 -34.68
C VAL A 47 63.74 -84.01 -33.70
N ALA A 48 63.69 -85.30 -34.08
CA ALA A 48 64.20 -86.05 -35.23
C ALA A 48 63.59 -87.46 -35.28
N VAL A 49 63.47 -88.01 -36.50
CA VAL A 49 64.08 -89.29 -36.95
C VAL A 49 63.69 -90.59 -36.23
N GLY A 50 63.01 -91.48 -36.97
CA GLY A 50 62.86 -92.90 -36.61
C GLY A 50 64.17 -93.70 -36.77
N PRO A 51 64.22 -94.93 -36.25
CA PRO A 51 64.68 -96.03 -37.11
C PRO A 51 63.98 -97.39 -36.86
N TRP A 52 63.72 -98.11 -37.98
CA TRP A 52 63.81 -99.56 -38.28
C TRP A 52 63.68 -100.65 -37.20
N GLY A 53 63.14 -101.80 -37.63
CA GLY A 53 63.45 -103.14 -37.07
C GLY A 53 62.22 -103.94 -36.65
N GLU A 54 61.68 -104.78 -37.52
CA GLU A 54 61.81 -106.25 -37.44
C GLU A 54 60.84 -106.89 -36.42
N SER A 55 59.73 -107.46 -36.86
CA SER A 55 59.56 -108.80 -37.46
C SER A 55 59.20 -109.89 -36.43
N CYS A 56 58.03 -110.47 -36.70
CA CYS A 56 57.60 -111.85 -36.50
C CYS A 56 57.57 -112.51 -35.11
N GLY A 57 56.38 -113.05 -34.84
CA GLY A 57 56.10 -114.07 -33.83
C GLY A 57 54.60 -114.10 -33.53
N ARG A 58 53.74 -114.09 -34.55
CA ARG A 58 53.02 -115.28 -35.03
C ARG A 58 52.39 -116.09 -33.90
N SER A 59 51.06 -115.92 -33.80
CA SER A 59 50.04 -116.95 -33.59
C SER A 59 50.09 -117.76 -32.31
N SER A 60 49.00 -118.23 -31.75
CA SER A 60 47.55 -118.06 -31.89
C SER A 60 47.03 -119.03 -30.82
N LEU A 61 45.90 -118.70 -30.22
CA LEU A 61 44.83 -119.60 -29.76
C LEU A 61 44.30 -119.07 -28.43
N ALA A 62 43.18 -118.34 -28.49
CA ALA A 62 42.08 -118.55 -27.57
C ALA A 62 40.94 -117.56 -27.88
N GLY A 63 39.75 -118.12 -28.05
CA GLY A 63 38.55 -117.50 -27.52
C GLY A 63 37.83 -116.53 -28.44
N CYS A 64 36.99 -117.06 -29.33
CA CYS A 64 35.77 -116.36 -29.71
C CYS A 64 34.85 -116.28 -28.48
N ARG A 65 34.54 -115.07 -28.01
CA ARG A 65 33.21 -114.68 -27.50
C ARG A 65 32.95 -113.17 -27.70
N PRO A 66 31.68 -112.75 -27.77
CA PRO A 66 31.27 -111.57 -28.53
C PRO A 66 30.99 -110.35 -27.63
N ARG A 67 31.37 -109.14 -28.06
CA ARG A 67 30.82 -107.88 -27.52
C ARG A 67 31.10 -106.69 -28.44
N ARG A 68 30.26 -106.50 -29.47
CA ARG A 68 30.39 -105.41 -30.45
C ARG A 68 29.15 -104.48 -30.54
N TRP A 69 28.25 -104.50 -29.55
CA TRP A 69 26.98 -103.74 -29.56
C TRP A 69 26.87 -102.60 -28.52
N HIS A 70 27.83 -102.40 -27.63
CA HIS A 70 27.77 -101.31 -26.62
C HIS A 70 28.26 -99.94 -27.12
N VAL A 71 28.88 -99.87 -28.29
CA VAL A 71 29.42 -98.60 -28.85
C VAL A 71 28.31 -97.64 -29.32
N PRO A 72 27.30 -98.05 -30.13
CA PRO A 72 26.23 -97.13 -30.52
C PRO A 72 25.31 -96.75 -29.35
N ALA A 73 25.06 -97.67 -28.41
CA ALA A 73 24.28 -97.39 -27.21
C ALA A 73 25.01 -96.41 -26.25
N GLY A 74 26.33 -96.53 -26.12
CA GLY A 74 27.15 -95.60 -25.33
C GLY A 74 27.21 -94.19 -25.94
N LEU A 75 27.27 -94.08 -27.27
CA LEU A 75 27.24 -92.79 -27.97
C LEU A 75 25.89 -92.07 -27.84
N LEU A 76 24.78 -92.82 -27.91
CA LEU A 76 23.43 -92.27 -27.67
C LEU A 76 23.23 -91.84 -26.21
N ALA A 77 23.74 -92.63 -25.26
CA ALA A 77 23.72 -92.23 -23.86
C ALA A 77 24.56 -90.96 -23.62
N ALA A 78 25.74 -90.85 -24.24
CA ALA A 78 26.58 -89.66 -24.16
C ALA A 78 25.92 -88.42 -24.79
N SER A 79 25.27 -88.54 -25.95
CA SER A 79 24.57 -87.42 -26.57
C SER A 79 23.36 -86.95 -25.74
N LEU A 80 22.61 -87.87 -25.14
CA LEU A 80 21.52 -87.53 -24.22
C LEU A 80 22.03 -86.83 -22.96
N LEU A 81 23.17 -87.26 -22.41
CA LEU A 81 23.80 -86.59 -21.26
C LEU A 81 24.28 -85.18 -21.62
N LEU A 82 24.90 -84.98 -22.79
CA LEU A 82 25.30 -83.66 -23.27
C LEU A 82 24.09 -82.73 -23.47
N LEU A 83 22.99 -83.24 -24.04
CA LEU A 83 21.77 -82.46 -24.19
C LEU A 83 21.18 -82.06 -22.83
N LEU A 84 21.18 -82.97 -21.85
CA LEU A 84 20.74 -82.64 -20.49
C LEU A 84 21.60 -81.53 -19.87
N VAL A 85 22.93 -81.61 -19.98
CA VAL A 85 23.84 -80.55 -19.50
C VAL A 85 23.54 -79.21 -20.18
N VAL A 86 23.33 -79.21 -21.49
CA VAL A 86 22.99 -77.98 -22.25
C VAL A 86 21.65 -77.40 -21.78
N THR A 87 20.60 -78.21 -21.61
CA THR A 87 19.29 -77.71 -21.14
C THR A 87 19.35 -77.14 -19.72
N VAL A 88 20.12 -77.77 -18.82
CA VAL A 88 20.34 -77.26 -17.46
C VAL A 88 21.12 -75.95 -17.48
N ALA A 89 22.17 -75.87 -18.31
CA ALA A 89 22.94 -74.64 -18.48
C ALA A 89 22.10 -73.49 -19.03
N LEU A 90 21.28 -73.74 -20.06
CA LEU A 90 20.35 -72.74 -20.61
C LEU A 90 19.28 -72.32 -19.59
N GLY A 91 18.75 -73.27 -18.82
CA GLY A 91 17.81 -72.97 -17.73
C GLY A 91 18.45 -72.10 -16.64
N ALA A 92 19.70 -72.36 -16.27
CA ALA A 92 20.45 -71.55 -15.31
C ALA A 92 20.72 -70.13 -15.86
N CYS A 93 21.15 -70.01 -17.12
CA CYS A 93 21.34 -68.72 -17.78
C CYS A 93 20.03 -67.93 -17.89
N TYR A 94 18.94 -68.59 -18.29
CA TYR A 94 17.63 -67.95 -18.39
C TYR A 94 17.13 -67.47 -17.01
N TRP A 95 17.29 -68.30 -15.97
CA TRP A 95 16.94 -67.92 -14.60
C TRP A 95 17.79 -66.74 -14.10
N GLN A 96 19.09 -66.73 -14.40
CA GLN A 96 19.99 -65.64 -14.03
C GLN A 96 19.61 -64.32 -14.69
N VAL A 97 19.35 -64.32 -16.01
CA VAL A 97 18.92 -63.11 -16.74
C VAL A 97 17.55 -62.64 -16.27
N THR A 98 16.62 -63.56 -16.03
CA THR A 98 15.30 -63.21 -15.47
C THR A 98 15.45 -62.55 -14.11
N ARG A 99 16.36 -63.05 -13.27
CA ARG A 99 16.65 -62.46 -11.96
C ARG A 99 17.32 -61.10 -12.08
N SER A 100 18.30 -60.93 -12.97
CA SER A 100 18.98 -59.64 -13.15
C SER A 100 18.02 -58.57 -13.67
N LEU A 101 17.11 -58.93 -14.59
CA LEU A 101 16.06 -58.03 -15.07
C LEU A 101 15.06 -57.67 -13.96
N GLN A 102 14.68 -58.65 -13.12
CA GLN A 102 13.84 -58.38 -11.95
C GLN A 102 14.50 -57.42 -10.97
N ASP A 103 15.79 -57.58 -10.68
CA ASP A 103 16.51 -56.71 -9.75
C ASP A 103 16.66 -55.28 -10.34
N ALA A 104 17.03 -55.14 -11.61
CA ALA A 104 17.06 -53.83 -12.29
C ALA A 104 15.69 -53.15 -12.36
N SER A 105 14.61 -53.91 -12.61
CA SER A 105 13.25 -53.35 -12.60
C SER A 105 12.81 -52.85 -11.22
N ARG A 106 13.26 -53.50 -10.14
CA ARG A 106 12.96 -53.07 -8.77
C ARG A 106 13.70 -51.79 -8.42
N GLU A 107 14.95 -51.67 -8.84
CA GLU A 107 15.74 -50.45 -8.65
C GLU A 107 15.09 -49.26 -9.36
N HIS A 108 14.72 -49.41 -10.64
CA HIS A 108 14.00 -48.36 -11.36
C HIS A 108 12.62 -48.05 -10.76
N ALA A 109 11.88 -49.07 -10.29
CA ALA A 109 10.60 -48.82 -9.61
C ALA A 109 10.78 -48.05 -8.29
N ALA A 110 11.87 -48.31 -7.55
CA ALA A 110 12.20 -47.58 -6.32
C ALA A 110 12.64 -46.14 -6.62
N GLU A 111 13.47 -45.94 -7.65
CA GLU A 111 13.90 -44.60 -8.09
C GLU A 111 12.72 -43.78 -8.64
N GLN A 112 11.87 -44.39 -9.47
CA GLN A 112 10.67 -43.75 -9.99
C GLN A 112 9.71 -43.41 -8.85
N GLY A 113 9.57 -44.30 -7.85
CA GLY A 113 8.85 -44.02 -6.62
C GLY A 113 9.42 -42.81 -5.89
N ARG A 114 10.73 -42.76 -5.66
CA ARG A 114 11.42 -41.64 -4.99
C ARG A 114 11.25 -40.31 -5.74
N LEU A 115 11.49 -40.30 -7.05
CA LEU A 115 11.33 -39.09 -7.87
C LEU A 115 9.87 -38.65 -7.92
N SER A 116 8.92 -39.59 -8.02
CA SER A 116 7.50 -39.25 -7.99
C SER A 116 7.08 -38.64 -6.65
N GLN A 117 7.68 -39.11 -5.55
CA GLN A 117 7.46 -38.56 -4.22
C GLN A 117 8.05 -37.15 -4.11
N GLU A 118 9.30 -36.94 -4.52
CA GLU A 118 9.94 -35.61 -4.52
C GLU A 118 9.15 -34.61 -5.36
N VAL A 119 8.69 -35.00 -6.54
CA VAL A 119 7.83 -34.16 -7.40
C VAL A 119 6.50 -33.86 -6.71
N SER A 120 5.85 -34.85 -6.10
CA SER A 120 4.57 -34.63 -5.40
C SER A 120 4.72 -33.68 -4.22
N GLU A 121 5.79 -33.80 -3.44
CA GLU A 121 6.11 -32.90 -2.33
C GLU A 121 6.41 -31.48 -2.83
N GLN A 122 7.16 -31.36 -3.91
CA GLN A 122 7.46 -30.06 -4.53
C GLN A 122 6.18 -29.40 -5.09
N GLU A 123 5.32 -30.16 -5.77
CA GLU A 123 4.03 -29.68 -6.27
C GLU A 123 3.14 -29.20 -5.13
N GLN A 124 3.03 -29.97 -4.05
CA GLN A 124 2.26 -29.59 -2.87
C GLN A 124 2.81 -28.29 -2.24
N SER A 125 4.14 -28.18 -2.10
CA SER A 125 4.77 -26.97 -1.58
C SER A 125 4.52 -25.75 -2.45
N LEU A 126 4.52 -25.92 -3.78
CA LEU A 126 4.26 -24.85 -4.73
C LEU A 126 2.80 -24.41 -4.67
N GLU A 127 1.85 -25.35 -4.60
CA GLU A 127 0.43 -25.05 -4.46
C GLU A 127 0.14 -24.33 -3.14
N GLN A 128 0.76 -24.76 -2.04
CA GLN A 128 0.65 -24.06 -0.77
C GLN A 128 1.21 -22.63 -0.84
N ALA A 129 2.39 -22.45 -1.43
CA ALA A 129 2.98 -21.11 -1.63
C ALA A 129 2.11 -20.21 -2.52
N LYS A 130 1.47 -20.77 -3.56
CA LYS A 130 0.51 -20.03 -4.40
C LYS A 130 -0.71 -19.57 -3.61
N LEU A 131 -1.26 -20.44 -2.76
CA LEU A 131 -2.39 -20.10 -1.90
C LEU A 131 -2.03 -19.01 -0.90
N GLU A 132 -0.87 -19.10 -0.25
CA GLU A 132 -0.37 -18.08 0.66
C GLU A 132 -0.16 -16.74 -0.04
N LEU A 133 0.41 -16.74 -1.25
CA LEU A 133 0.57 -15.55 -2.07
C LEU A 133 -0.78 -14.92 -2.45
N ALA A 134 -1.76 -15.75 -2.83
CA ALA A 134 -3.11 -15.28 -3.16
C ALA A 134 -3.80 -14.66 -1.94
N TRP A 135 -3.66 -15.28 -0.77
CA TRP A 135 -4.19 -14.77 0.49
C TRP A 135 -3.53 -13.45 0.88
N ALA A 136 -2.19 -13.38 0.86
CA ALA A 136 -1.44 -12.16 1.18
C ALA A 136 -1.79 -11.01 0.22
N ARG A 137 -1.98 -11.28 -1.07
CA ARG A 137 -2.45 -10.30 -2.05
C ARG A 137 -3.86 -9.81 -1.74
N ALA A 138 -4.78 -10.70 -1.37
CA ALA A 138 -6.14 -10.34 -1.00
C ALA A 138 -6.17 -9.46 0.25
N GLU A 139 -5.34 -9.76 1.25
CA GLU A 139 -5.24 -8.98 2.48
C GLU A 139 -4.65 -7.59 2.22
N LEU A 140 -3.59 -7.51 1.40
CA LEU A 140 -3.02 -6.23 0.98
C LEU A 140 -4.05 -5.38 0.22
N GLN A 141 -4.81 -6.00 -0.70
CA GLN A 141 -5.89 -5.31 -1.43
C GLN A 141 -7.03 -4.85 -0.51
N ARG A 142 -7.32 -5.59 0.56
CA ARG A 142 -8.27 -5.15 1.59
C ARG A 142 -7.72 -3.94 2.35
N ALA A 143 -6.53 -4.06 2.92
CA ALA A 143 -5.88 -2.99 3.67
C ALA A 143 -5.70 -1.72 2.82
N TRP A 144 -5.38 -1.87 1.53
CA TRP A 144 -5.28 -0.74 0.61
C TRP A 144 -6.63 -0.05 0.39
N ARG A 145 -7.72 -0.81 0.20
CA ARG A 145 -9.07 -0.25 0.07
C ARG A 145 -9.52 0.45 1.33
N GLU A 146 -9.27 -0.14 2.49
CA GLU A 146 -9.57 0.47 3.80
C GLU A 146 -8.77 1.76 4.01
N GLY A 147 -7.47 1.74 3.68
CA GLY A 147 -6.61 2.91 3.73
C GLY A 147 -7.06 4.02 2.76
N ASN A 148 -7.44 3.66 1.53
CA ASN A 148 -7.95 4.61 0.55
C ASN A 148 -9.31 5.21 0.97
N SER A 149 -10.22 4.38 1.49
CA SER A 149 -11.49 4.85 2.08
C SER A 149 -11.24 5.80 3.25
N SER A 150 -10.32 5.44 4.14
CA SER A 150 -9.94 6.28 5.29
C SER A 150 -9.34 7.61 4.84
N GLN A 151 -8.54 7.64 3.76
CA GLN A 151 -8.01 8.89 3.21
C GLN A 151 -9.12 9.79 2.64
N LEU A 152 -10.11 9.22 1.96
CA LEU A 152 -11.26 9.98 1.45
C LEU A 152 -12.08 10.57 2.61
N GLU A 153 -12.30 9.79 3.67
CA GLU A 153 -12.99 10.26 4.88
C GLU A 153 -12.22 11.40 5.57
N LEU A 154 -10.90 11.26 5.70
CA LEU A 154 -10.04 12.32 6.23
C LEU A 154 -10.11 13.58 5.38
N GLY A 155 -10.03 13.46 4.04
CA GLY A 155 -10.18 14.61 3.15
C GLY A 155 -11.54 15.31 3.28
N SER A 156 -12.62 14.55 3.47
CA SER A 156 -13.94 15.12 3.74
C SER A 156 -14.01 15.84 5.09
N ARG A 157 -13.39 15.25 6.14
CA ARG A 157 -13.32 15.88 7.47
C ARG A 157 -12.47 17.15 7.44
N ASP A 158 -11.38 17.15 6.70
CA ASP A 158 -10.51 18.31 6.54
C ASP A 158 -11.25 19.44 5.80
N ALA A 159 -12.01 19.13 4.75
CA ALA A 159 -12.86 20.11 4.07
C ALA A 159 -13.96 20.68 4.98
N GLU A 160 -14.57 19.85 5.84
CA GLU A 160 -15.53 20.27 6.85
C GLU A 160 -14.87 21.15 7.93
N LEU A 161 -13.65 20.82 8.35
CA LEU A 161 -12.88 21.60 9.31
C LEU A 161 -12.49 22.97 8.74
N GLU A 162 -12.10 23.03 7.48
CA GLU A 162 -11.84 24.31 6.80
C GLU A 162 -13.10 25.15 6.66
N ARG A 163 -14.25 24.52 6.34
CA ARG A 163 -15.53 25.21 6.28
C ARG A 163 -15.91 25.82 7.63
N THR A 164 -15.84 25.03 8.70
CA THR A 164 -16.15 25.50 10.06
C THR A 164 -15.18 26.58 10.55
N ARG A 165 -13.89 26.50 10.17
CA ARG A 165 -12.90 27.57 10.42
C ARG A 165 -13.28 28.87 9.71
N GLN A 166 -13.73 28.80 8.46
CA GLN A 166 -14.17 29.97 7.70
C GLN A 166 -15.45 30.58 8.31
N GLU A 167 -16.43 29.75 8.67
CA GLU A 167 -17.64 30.20 9.36
C GLU A 167 -17.31 30.89 10.68
N LEU A 168 -16.40 30.32 11.48
CA LEU A 168 -15.94 30.93 12.72
C LEU A 168 -15.24 32.27 12.47
N ALA A 169 -14.44 32.39 11.41
CA ALA A 169 -13.79 33.64 11.05
C ALA A 169 -14.79 34.74 10.62
N VAL A 170 -15.88 34.36 9.95
CA VAL A 170 -16.97 35.29 9.60
C VAL A 170 -17.72 35.73 10.86
N LEU A 171 -18.14 34.78 11.70
CA LEU A 171 -18.80 35.09 12.98
C LEU A 171 -17.92 35.96 13.87
N GLN A 172 -16.61 35.71 13.90
CA GLN A 172 -15.67 36.53 14.66
C GLN A 172 -15.64 37.99 14.16
N LYS A 173 -15.70 38.21 12.83
CA LYS A 173 -15.77 39.55 12.26
C LYS A 173 -17.10 40.23 12.59
N GLU A 174 -18.21 39.52 12.45
CA GLU A 174 -19.54 40.05 12.78
C GLU A 174 -19.63 40.46 14.25
N VAL A 175 -19.09 39.64 15.16
CA VAL A 175 -18.98 40.00 16.59
C VAL A 175 -18.13 41.24 16.81
N GLN A 176 -17.02 41.41 16.09
CA GLN A 176 -16.18 42.62 16.20
C GLN A 176 -16.90 43.87 15.67
N GLU A 177 -17.65 43.75 14.58
CA GLU A 177 -18.43 44.84 14.01
C GLU A 177 -19.54 45.29 14.96
N VAL A 178 -20.37 44.35 15.43
CA VAL A 178 -21.43 44.62 16.41
C VAL A 178 -20.85 45.21 17.70
N GLN A 179 -19.70 44.72 18.16
CA GLN A 179 -19.02 45.28 19.33
C GLN A 179 -18.54 46.71 19.07
N GLY A 180 -18.06 47.03 17.86
CA GLY A 180 -17.69 48.38 17.45
C GLY A 180 -18.87 49.33 17.44
N GLU A 181 -20.00 48.92 16.85
CA GLU A 181 -21.25 49.69 16.84
C GLU A 181 -21.77 49.94 18.27
N LEU A 182 -21.73 48.91 19.12
CA LEU A 182 -22.16 49.04 20.51
C LEU A 182 -21.31 50.07 21.26
N ARG A 183 -19.98 50.05 21.09
CA ARG A 183 -19.08 51.04 21.69
C ARG A 183 -19.35 52.46 21.17
N ALA A 184 -19.64 52.61 19.88
CA ALA A 184 -19.98 53.91 19.28
C ALA A 184 -21.29 54.46 19.87
N SER A 185 -22.31 53.60 19.99
CA SER A 185 -23.58 53.93 20.64
C SER A 185 -23.39 54.27 22.11
N GLU A 186 -22.61 53.48 22.86
CA GLU A 186 -22.26 53.73 24.25
C GLU A 186 -21.56 55.09 24.43
N SER A 187 -20.64 55.44 23.53
CA SER A 187 -19.96 56.74 23.56
C SER A 187 -20.93 57.90 23.30
N THR A 188 -21.89 57.71 22.39
CA THR A 188 -22.92 58.70 22.08
C THR A 188 -23.86 58.89 23.27
N VAL A 189 -24.33 57.79 23.87
CA VAL A 189 -25.16 57.81 25.08
C VAL A 189 -24.41 58.46 26.25
N SER A 190 -23.12 58.16 26.41
CA SER A 190 -22.29 58.74 27.47
C SER A 190 -22.09 60.25 27.26
N SER A 191 -21.88 60.69 26.02
CA SER A 191 -21.78 62.12 25.66
C SER A 191 -23.11 62.85 25.89
N LEU A 192 -24.24 62.28 25.45
CA LEU A 192 -25.56 62.82 25.72
C LEU A 192 -25.83 62.91 27.23
N ARG A 193 -25.47 61.87 27.99
CA ARG A 193 -25.60 61.86 29.46
C ARG A 193 -24.70 62.90 30.11
N ALA A 194 -23.46 63.06 29.65
CA ALA A 194 -22.58 64.13 30.11
C ALA A 194 -23.23 65.49 29.85
N CYS A 195 -23.80 65.70 28.67
CA CYS A 195 -24.53 66.93 28.36
C CYS A 195 -25.74 67.21 29.25
N VAL A 196 -26.47 66.15 29.64
CA VAL A 196 -27.55 66.26 30.64
C VAL A 196 -27.00 66.66 32.02
N ASN A 197 -25.78 66.22 32.36
CA ASN A 197 -25.17 66.44 33.67
C ASN A 197 -24.28 67.70 33.78
N THR A 198 -23.80 68.27 32.66
CA THR A 198 -22.85 69.40 32.63
C THR A 198 -23.36 70.65 31.90
N ASP A 199 -24.68 70.92 31.93
CA ASP A 199 -25.23 72.19 31.43
C ASP A 199 -24.97 72.48 29.93
N CYS A 200 -25.17 71.51 29.04
CA CYS A 200 -25.05 71.73 27.59
C CYS A 200 -26.16 72.63 27.05
N CYS A 201 -25.98 73.95 27.15
CA CYS A 201 -26.73 74.93 26.40
C CYS A 201 -25.82 75.70 25.44
N PRO A 202 -26.33 76.16 24.28
CA PRO A 202 -25.56 77.00 23.38
C PRO A 202 -25.06 78.26 24.09
N SER A 203 -23.95 78.83 23.64
CA SER A 203 -23.40 80.06 24.23
C SER A 203 -24.46 81.17 24.31
N GLY A 204 -24.64 81.75 25.50
CA GLY A 204 -25.66 82.78 25.77
C GLY A 204 -27.01 82.24 26.27
N TRP A 205 -27.14 80.92 26.44
CA TRP A 205 -28.30 80.27 27.05
C TRP A 205 -27.95 79.80 28.48
N VAL A 206 -28.94 79.75 29.36
CA VAL A 206 -28.83 79.34 30.76
C VAL A 206 -29.54 78.01 30.93
N LEU A 207 -28.84 76.96 31.40
CA LEU A 207 -29.52 75.72 31.77
C LEU A 207 -30.32 75.94 33.06
N TYR A 208 -31.59 75.55 33.03
CA TYR A 208 -32.42 75.47 34.22
C TYR A 208 -33.27 74.19 34.16
N ARG A 209 -33.07 73.28 35.12
CA ARG A 209 -33.79 72.00 35.24
C ARG A 209 -33.87 71.22 33.91
N SER A 210 -32.72 71.07 33.25
CA SER A 210 -32.60 70.36 31.96
C SER A 210 -33.31 71.04 30.79
N LYS A 211 -33.64 72.34 30.90
CA LYS A 211 -34.13 73.18 29.80
C LYS A 211 -33.16 74.32 29.56
N CYS A 212 -32.90 74.64 28.30
CA CYS A 212 -32.08 75.80 27.94
C CYS A 212 -32.97 77.03 27.80
N LEU A 213 -32.67 78.06 28.61
CA LEU A 213 -33.39 79.33 28.62
C LEU A 213 -32.52 80.43 27.99
N PHE A 214 -33.05 81.18 27.04
CA PHE A 214 -32.41 82.39 26.52
C PHE A 214 -33.18 83.62 26.94
N ILE A 215 -32.46 84.64 27.39
CA ILE A 215 -33.03 85.91 27.84
C ILE A 215 -32.54 86.97 26.87
N SER A 216 -33.46 87.56 26.11
CA SER A 216 -33.12 88.65 25.19
C SER A 216 -32.71 89.89 25.99
N VAL A 217 -31.60 90.52 25.60
CA VAL A 217 -31.18 91.82 26.14
C VAL A 217 -32.06 92.94 25.59
N GLU A 218 -32.59 92.76 24.38
CA GLU A 218 -33.49 93.72 23.73
C GLU A 218 -34.94 93.49 24.13
N LYS A 219 -35.64 94.59 24.42
CA LYS A 219 -37.09 94.61 24.60
C LYS A 219 -37.78 94.52 23.24
N LYS A 220 -38.70 93.57 23.08
CA LYS A 220 -39.49 93.39 21.87
C LYS A 220 -40.98 93.28 22.21
N SER A 221 -41.85 93.54 21.24
CA SER A 221 -43.28 93.25 21.39
C SER A 221 -43.50 91.74 21.58
N TRP A 222 -44.67 91.34 22.05
CA TRP A 222 -44.97 89.91 22.22
C TRP A 222 -44.85 89.14 20.91
N TRP A 223 -45.39 89.68 19.81
CA TRP A 223 -45.36 89.05 18.48
C TRP A 223 -43.93 88.97 17.93
N ASP A 224 -43.17 90.07 18.02
CA ASP A 224 -41.77 90.09 17.59
C ASP A 224 -40.90 89.12 18.41
N SER A 225 -41.18 89.00 19.71
CA SER A 225 -40.49 88.06 20.59
C SER A 225 -40.77 86.62 20.20
N ARG A 226 -42.02 86.29 19.88
CA ARG A 226 -42.42 84.95 19.43
C ARG A 226 -41.75 84.58 18.09
N ASP A 227 -41.78 85.49 17.14
CA ASP A 227 -41.19 85.27 15.82
C ASP A 227 -39.65 85.19 15.91
N TYR A 228 -39.03 85.98 16.80
CA TYR A 228 -37.60 85.88 17.14
C TYR A 228 -37.24 84.52 17.75
N CYS A 229 -38.06 84.00 18.67
CA CYS A 229 -37.88 82.65 19.23
C CYS A 229 -37.95 81.59 18.14
N HIS A 230 -38.97 81.67 17.26
CA HIS A 230 -39.12 80.75 16.13
C HIS A 230 -37.91 80.78 15.20
N GLY A 231 -37.37 81.97 14.91
CA GLY A 231 -36.14 82.13 14.13
C GLY A 231 -34.89 81.53 14.78
N LYS A 232 -34.89 81.38 16.12
CA LYS A 232 -33.84 80.71 16.90
C LYS A 232 -34.15 79.23 17.18
N SER A 233 -35.13 78.65 16.48
CA SER A 233 -35.63 77.28 16.68
C SER A 233 -36.21 77.03 18.08
N ALA A 234 -36.59 78.08 18.81
CA ALA A 234 -37.00 78.07 20.20
C ALA A 234 -38.47 78.47 20.40
N GLN A 235 -39.01 78.21 21.59
CA GLN A 235 -40.38 78.60 21.95
C GLN A 235 -40.37 79.76 22.96
N LEU A 236 -41.29 80.72 22.79
CA LEU A 236 -41.46 81.82 23.75
C LEU A 236 -42.02 81.29 25.07
N LEU A 237 -41.40 81.65 26.19
CA LEU A 237 -41.82 81.20 27.53
C LEU A 237 -43.11 81.93 27.96
N VAL A 238 -44.12 81.16 28.37
CA VAL A 238 -45.39 81.70 28.90
C VAL A 238 -45.50 81.37 30.39
N GLN A 239 -45.87 82.37 31.20
CA GLN A 239 -45.87 82.28 32.67
C GLN A 239 -46.81 81.19 33.24
N GLY A 240 -47.84 80.79 32.50
CA GLY A 240 -48.84 79.81 32.95
C GLY A 240 -48.31 78.38 33.10
N ASP A 241 -47.22 78.03 32.42
CA ASP A 241 -46.71 76.65 32.36
C ASP A 241 -45.66 76.33 33.45
N TRP A 242 -45.35 77.29 34.33
CA TRP A 242 -44.27 77.14 35.31
C TRP A 242 -44.75 77.30 36.76
N PRO A 243 -44.40 76.35 37.64
CA PRO A 243 -44.81 76.41 39.03
C PRO A 243 -44.19 77.63 39.74
N SER A 244 -45.03 78.38 40.46
CA SER A 244 -44.69 79.66 41.07
C SER A 244 -43.48 79.54 42.00
N GLY A 245 -42.45 80.35 41.75
CA GLY A 245 -41.21 80.38 42.54
C GLY A 245 -39.99 79.72 41.87
N MET A 246 -40.18 79.00 40.75
CA MET A 246 -39.11 78.33 40.00
C MET A 246 -38.67 79.10 38.76
N MET A 247 -38.69 80.43 38.83
CA MET A 247 -38.10 81.30 37.81
C MET A 247 -36.73 81.76 38.28
N PRO A 248 -35.67 81.65 37.46
CA PRO A 248 -34.35 82.22 37.79
C PRO A 248 -34.51 83.68 38.24
N VAL A 249 -33.85 84.10 39.32
CA VAL A 249 -34.03 85.45 39.90
C VAL A 249 -33.79 86.56 38.86
N GLN A 250 -32.88 86.33 37.92
CA GLN A 250 -32.57 87.24 36.81
C GLN A 250 -33.72 87.43 35.81
N SER A 251 -34.68 86.50 35.80
CA SER A 251 -35.87 86.55 34.95
C SER A 251 -37.10 87.17 35.63
N ARG A 252 -37.07 87.35 36.96
CA ARG A 252 -38.19 87.93 37.72
C ARG A 252 -38.50 89.38 37.34
N GLY A 253 -37.53 90.12 36.78
CA GLY A 253 -37.71 91.49 36.29
C GLY A 253 -38.12 91.60 34.81
N SER A 254 -38.11 90.48 34.08
CA SER A 254 -38.46 90.39 32.67
C SER A 254 -39.71 89.54 32.43
N ALA A 255 -40.33 89.04 33.50
CA ALA A 255 -41.62 88.39 33.44
C ALA A 255 -42.58 89.32 32.71
N ALA A 256 -43.27 88.78 31.69
CA ALA A 256 -44.16 89.45 30.76
C ALA A 256 -45.41 90.05 31.45
N LEU A 257 -45.17 90.96 32.37
CA LEU A 257 -46.10 91.84 33.04
C LEU A 257 -45.51 93.23 32.81
N GLN A 258 -46.06 93.89 31.78
CA GLN A 258 -45.72 95.23 31.30
C GLN A 258 -44.34 95.39 30.64
N GLU A 259 -44.37 95.48 29.31
CA GLU A 259 -43.36 96.20 28.51
C GLU A 259 -41.93 95.59 28.54
N GLY A 260 -41.80 94.45 27.85
CA GLY A 260 -40.60 94.15 27.07
C GLY A 260 -39.51 93.29 27.73
N GLY A 261 -39.86 92.18 28.38
CA GLY A 261 -38.89 91.12 28.70
C GLY A 261 -39.23 89.83 27.95
N ALA A 262 -38.32 89.33 27.12
CA ALA A 262 -38.51 88.04 26.43
C ALA A 262 -37.69 86.95 27.12
N MET A 263 -38.38 85.92 27.62
CA MET A 263 -37.79 84.64 27.99
C MET A 263 -38.10 83.62 26.90
N VAL A 264 -37.08 82.89 26.48
CA VAL A 264 -37.09 81.92 25.39
C VAL A 264 -36.74 80.56 26.00
N GLY A 265 -37.58 79.54 25.83
CA GLY A 265 -37.30 78.17 26.22
C GLY A 265 -37.08 77.29 24.99
N LEU A 266 -35.98 76.55 24.96
CA LEU A 266 -35.78 75.42 24.05
C LEU A 266 -36.05 74.11 24.80
N GLY A 267 -36.71 73.18 24.10
CA GLY A 267 -37.08 71.85 24.58
C GLY A 267 -35.88 70.99 24.96
#